data_AF-A0A7W9FGN4-F1
#
_entry.id   AF-A0A7W9FGN4-F1
#
_cell.length_a   1.000
_cell.length_b   1.000
_cell.length_c   1.000
_cell.angle_alpha   90.00
_cell.angle_beta   90.00
_cell.angle_gamma   90.00
#
_symmetry.space_group_name_H-M   'P 1'
#
loop_
_entity.id
_entity.type
_entity.pdbx_description
1 polymer ?
#
loop_
_entity_poly.entity_id
_entity_poly.type
_entity_poly.pdbx_seq_one_letter_code
_entity_poly.pdbx_strand_id
1 'polypeptide(L)'
;MTLSPESFPPIHGTYPAALDWLREQDGTQWQDRLLYSPTFSEQSFEPGEEELRDVWPTGAQVCWFGGPTVDVGAWPHAADGTPLSHVATIDLAGLDGDIDRAGKATWPAGQLQEGLPRMGILQVFHDLRTFGYDPGDQARGAWAVIVTQVPAYPTGGQSHDPTGTRPALIEAPGPGNTPHQVCQLALPFSSFALPSPLDLSPQNAGDVDRLEELTQALQRAWITQRGIGGDYAIPTTHAYGYSSRGHHTATLDILPEVLPLTGGDEYRLILEIESWTVLEGWFGDAGSLEVWMRQSDLDAGAFEKAWCLIRTD
;
A
#
# COMPACT_ATOMS: atom_id res chain seq x y z
N MET A 1 1.97 8.02 26.07
CA MET A 1 2.23 6.89 26.99
C MET A 1 3.27 6.01 26.32
N THR A 2 4.48 5.92 26.85
CA THR A 2 5.57 5.12 26.28
C THR A 2 5.21 3.64 26.37
N LEU A 3 5.03 2.97 25.23
CA LEU A 3 4.83 1.52 25.18
C LEU A 3 6.05 0.84 25.82
N SER A 4 5.84 -0.14 26.69
CA SER A 4 6.96 -0.95 27.18
C SER A 4 7.49 -1.80 26.02
N PRO A 5 8.81 -2.10 25.97
CA PRO A 5 9.38 -2.93 24.90
C PRO A 5 8.69 -4.30 24.73
N GLU A 6 8.16 -4.85 25.83
CA GLU A 6 7.41 -6.12 25.85
C GLU A 6 5.99 -6.01 25.28
N SER A 7 5.45 -4.80 25.15
CA SER A 7 4.15 -4.52 24.51
C SER A 7 4.26 -4.15 23.04
N PHE A 8 5.50 -4.06 22.51
CA PHE A 8 5.76 -3.58 21.17
C PHE A 8 5.38 -4.65 20.14
N PRO A 9 4.47 -4.34 19.20
CA PRO A 9 4.09 -5.24 18.12
C PRO A 9 5.32 -5.70 17.32
N PRO A 10 5.36 -6.96 16.85
CA PRO A 10 6.50 -7.52 16.12
C PRO A 10 6.48 -7.05 14.66
N ILE A 11 6.67 -5.75 14.46
CA ILE A 11 6.97 -5.19 13.14
C ILE A 11 8.27 -5.82 12.60
N HIS A 12 8.38 -6.03 11.30
CA HIS A 12 9.42 -6.85 10.67
C HIS A 12 9.39 -8.35 11.07
N GLY A 13 8.32 -8.78 11.75
CA GLY A 13 8.18 -10.12 12.31
C GLY A 13 7.60 -11.15 11.33
N THR A 14 7.45 -12.37 11.86
CA THR A 14 6.78 -13.50 11.19
C THR A 14 5.36 -13.67 11.74
N TYR A 15 4.52 -14.47 11.07
CA TYR A 15 3.17 -14.79 11.55
C TYR A 15 3.14 -15.36 12.98
N PRO A 16 4.00 -16.31 13.40
CA PRO A 16 4.04 -16.77 14.78
C PRO A 16 4.31 -15.66 15.79
N ALA A 17 5.21 -14.72 15.49
CA ALA A 17 5.47 -13.60 16.38
C ALA A 17 4.24 -12.69 16.51
N ALA A 18 3.57 -12.38 15.39
CA ALA A 18 2.34 -11.60 15.40
C ALA A 18 1.23 -12.28 16.22
N LEU A 19 1.08 -13.60 16.11
CA LEU A 19 0.14 -14.37 16.91
C LEU A 19 0.47 -14.36 18.40
N ASP A 20 1.74 -14.54 18.76
CA ASP A 20 2.16 -14.54 20.16
C ASP A 20 1.92 -13.17 20.79
N TRP A 21 2.29 -12.09 20.11
CA TRP A 21 1.95 -10.73 20.55
C TRP A 21 0.43 -10.54 20.68
N LEU A 22 -0.36 -10.96 19.69
CA LEU A 22 -1.81 -10.81 19.75
C LEU A 22 -2.41 -11.56 20.96
N ARG A 23 -1.90 -12.74 21.30
CA ARG A 23 -2.33 -13.51 22.49
C ARG A 23 -1.94 -12.84 23.79
N GLU A 24 -0.71 -12.34 23.88
CA GLU A 24 -0.21 -11.59 25.04
C GLU A 24 -0.98 -10.29 25.27
N GLN A 25 -1.52 -9.72 24.19
CA GLN A 25 -2.39 -8.56 24.22
C GLN A 25 -3.88 -8.95 24.20
N ASP A 26 -4.30 -10.09 24.78
CA ASP A 26 -5.72 -10.46 24.94
C ASP A 26 -6.57 -10.38 23.65
N GLY A 27 -5.94 -10.53 22.48
CA GLY A 27 -6.54 -10.32 21.16
C GLY A 27 -6.82 -11.61 20.39
N THR A 28 -6.77 -12.77 21.04
CA THR A 28 -6.85 -14.10 20.41
C THR A 28 -8.07 -14.27 19.50
N GLN A 29 -9.18 -13.60 19.78
CA GLN A 29 -10.40 -13.63 18.96
C GLN A 29 -10.22 -13.11 17.52
N TRP A 30 -9.16 -12.37 17.23
CA TRP A 30 -8.85 -11.88 15.88
C TRP A 30 -7.72 -12.68 15.19
N GLN A 31 -7.23 -13.78 15.78
CA GLN A 31 -6.10 -14.54 15.24
C GLN A 31 -6.33 -15.01 13.79
N ASP A 32 -7.55 -15.43 13.46
CA ASP A 32 -7.93 -15.96 12.14
C ASP A 32 -8.28 -14.81 11.16
N ARG A 33 -8.19 -13.57 11.64
CA ARG A 33 -8.44 -12.33 10.88
C ARG A 33 -7.19 -11.48 10.73
N LEU A 34 -6.02 -11.96 11.13
CA LEU A 34 -4.77 -11.30 10.75
C LEU A 34 -4.56 -11.44 9.25
N LEU A 35 -4.18 -10.36 8.59
CA LEU A 35 -3.74 -10.40 7.19
C LEU A 35 -2.28 -9.99 7.09
N TYR A 36 -1.55 -10.59 6.15
CA TYR A 36 -0.24 -10.12 5.77
C TYR A 36 -0.37 -8.77 5.08
N SER A 37 0.46 -7.81 5.48
CA SER A 37 0.37 -6.45 4.97
C SER A 37 1.71 -5.76 5.09
N PRO A 38 2.63 -5.92 4.11
CA PRO A 38 3.91 -5.22 4.10
C PRO A 38 3.72 -3.71 4.23
N THR A 39 4.47 -3.09 5.14
CA THR A 39 4.39 -1.65 5.41
C THR A 39 5.61 -0.95 4.80
N PHE A 40 5.36 0.20 4.16
CA PHE A 40 6.43 0.99 3.55
C PHE A 40 6.96 1.99 4.57
N SER A 41 8.28 2.01 4.76
CA SER A 41 8.96 2.93 5.68
C SER A 41 10.06 3.72 5.00
N GLU A 42 10.07 5.01 5.31
CA GLU A 42 10.99 6.03 4.84
C GLU A 42 12.18 6.26 5.77
N GLN A 43 12.29 5.56 6.92
CA GLN A 43 13.25 5.86 8.00
C GLN A 43 14.71 6.07 7.52
N SER A 44 15.11 5.42 6.43
CA SER A 44 16.49 5.45 5.92
C SER A 44 16.74 6.48 4.84
N PHE A 45 15.74 7.29 4.47
CA PHE A 45 15.80 8.17 3.30
C PHE A 45 15.43 9.60 3.65
N GLU A 46 16.26 10.54 3.21
CA GLU A 46 15.92 11.96 3.27
C GLU A 46 14.83 12.27 2.22
N PRO A 47 13.90 13.20 2.50
CA PRO A 47 12.95 13.67 1.50
C PRO A 47 13.66 14.29 0.28
N GLY A 48 13.21 13.93 -0.92
CA GLY A 48 13.74 14.45 -2.18
C GLY A 48 14.04 13.37 -3.21
N GLU A 49 14.52 13.81 -4.37
CA GLU A 49 14.83 12.94 -5.51
C GLU A 49 16.32 12.59 -5.63
N GLU A 50 17.19 13.26 -4.87
CA GLU A 50 18.64 13.11 -4.99
C GLU A 50 19.05 11.65 -4.80
N GLU A 51 18.63 11.05 -3.68
CA GLU A 51 18.95 9.66 -3.38
C GLU A 51 18.30 8.69 -4.38
N LEU A 52 17.07 8.96 -4.85
CA LEU A 52 16.41 8.16 -5.89
C LEU A 52 17.26 8.09 -7.16
N ARG A 53 17.75 9.24 -7.63
CA ARG A 53 18.54 9.35 -8.85
C ARG A 53 19.90 8.68 -8.72
N ASP A 54 20.44 8.61 -7.52
CA ASP A 54 21.70 7.94 -7.23
C ASP A 54 21.54 6.42 -7.16
N VAL A 55 20.53 5.92 -6.44
CA VAL A 55 20.37 4.48 -6.18
C VAL A 55 19.65 3.74 -7.30
N TRP A 56 18.69 4.37 -7.98
CA TRP A 56 17.88 3.71 -9.01
C TRP A 56 18.72 3.08 -10.13
N PRO A 57 19.71 3.77 -10.74
CA PRO A 57 20.53 3.21 -11.80
C PRO A 57 21.40 2.00 -11.37
N THR A 58 21.65 1.85 -10.07
CA THR A 58 22.45 0.74 -9.51
C THR A 58 21.70 -0.59 -9.47
N GLY A 59 20.37 -0.56 -9.68
CA GLY A 59 19.52 -1.73 -9.49
C GLY A 59 18.96 -1.86 -8.06
N ALA A 60 19.03 -0.81 -7.25
CA ALA A 60 18.41 -0.83 -5.93
C ALA A 60 16.90 -1.07 -6.04
N GLN A 61 16.38 -2.02 -5.25
CA GLN A 61 14.96 -2.38 -5.17
C GLN A 61 14.24 -1.44 -4.18
N VAL A 62 14.09 -0.17 -4.59
CA VAL A 62 13.46 0.88 -3.78
C VAL A 62 12.06 1.19 -4.28
N CYS A 63 11.19 1.58 -3.37
CA CYS A 63 9.87 2.15 -3.67
C CYS A 63 9.90 3.64 -3.40
N TRP A 64 8.98 4.42 -3.96
CA TRP A 64 8.86 5.85 -3.63
C TRP A 64 7.46 6.41 -3.87
N PHE A 65 7.18 7.52 -3.18
CA PHE A 65 5.93 8.29 -3.26
C PHE A 65 6.18 9.67 -3.87
N GLY A 66 5.31 10.09 -4.79
CA GLY A 66 5.49 11.29 -5.60
C GLY A 66 6.71 11.22 -6.53
N GLY A 67 7.23 12.37 -6.92
CA GLY A 67 8.45 12.48 -7.74
C GLY A 67 8.29 11.96 -9.17
N PRO A 68 9.41 11.66 -9.85
CA PRO A 68 9.39 11.11 -11.20
C PRO A 68 8.86 9.68 -11.21
N THR A 69 8.46 9.22 -12.40
CA THR A 69 8.02 7.84 -12.65
C THR A 69 9.06 7.07 -13.46
N VAL A 70 9.07 5.75 -13.39
CA VAL A 70 9.76 4.90 -14.35
C VAL A 70 9.03 4.97 -15.70
N ASP A 71 9.78 5.10 -16.79
CA ASP A 71 9.22 5.21 -18.14
C ASP A 71 8.12 4.16 -18.45
N VAL A 72 6.89 4.65 -18.66
CA VAL A 72 5.70 3.88 -19.07
C VAL A 72 5.38 4.05 -20.56
N GLY A 73 6.28 4.67 -21.33
CA GLY A 73 6.06 5.08 -22.71
C GLY A 73 5.27 6.39 -22.78
N ALA A 74 3.95 6.31 -22.77
CA ALA A 74 3.09 7.50 -22.81
C ALA A 74 2.65 7.88 -21.39
N TRP A 75 2.85 9.15 -21.01
CA TRP A 75 2.38 9.65 -19.71
C TRP A 75 0.86 9.45 -19.59
N PRO A 76 0.34 8.93 -18.46
CA PRO A 76 -1.09 8.75 -18.27
C PRO A 76 -1.85 10.08 -18.20
N HIS A 77 -2.96 10.18 -18.93
CA HIS A 77 -3.82 11.37 -18.94
C HIS A 77 -5.25 10.98 -18.61
N ALA A 78 -5.96 11.88 -17.93
CA ALA A 78 -7.39 11.84 -17.80
C ALA A 78 -8.08 11.98 -19.16
N ALA A 79 -9.37 11.67 -19.22
CA ALA A 79 -10.18 11.74 -20.44
C ALA A 79 -10.26 13.15 -21.05
N ASP A 80 -10.05 14.20 -20.24
CA ASP A 80 -9.99 15.59 -20.69
C ASP A 80 -8.60 16.02 -21.20
N GLY A 81 -7.62 15.11 -21.18
CA GLY A 81 -6.25 15.35 -21.60
C GLY A 81 -5.37 15.98 -20.51
N THR A 82 -5.83 16.10 -19.27
CA THR A 82 -5.00 16.53 -18.14
C THR A 82 -4.02 15.41 -17.76
N PRO A 83 -2.71 15.69 -17.58
CA PRO A 83 -1.79 14.66 -17.11
C PRO A 83 -2.11 14.27 -15.67
N LEU A 84 -2.12 12.97 -15.39
CA LEU A 84 -2.28 12.45 -14.04
C LEU A 84 -0.99 12.68 -13.23
N SER A 85 -1.12 12.87 -11.92
CA SER A 85 0.02 12.94 -11.01
C SER A 85 0.54 11.54 -10.70
N HIS A 86 1.86 11.37 -10.73
CA HIS A 86 2.49 10.16 -10.23
C HIS A 86 2.39 10.12 -8.70
N VAL A 87 1.78 9.06 -8.16
CA VAL A 87 1.53 8.90 -6.72
C VAL A 87 2.55 7.97 -6.08
N ALA A 88 2.81 6.82 -6.70
CA ALA A 88 3.71 5.83 -6.15
C ALA A 88 4.34 4.96 -7.23
N THR A 89 5.59 4.59 -6.98
CA THR A 89 6.27 3.50 -7.69
C THR A 89 6.71 2.45 -6.68
N ILE A 90 6.31 1.20 -6.91
CA ILE A 90 6.62 0.05 -6.07
C ILE A 90 7.47 -0.94 -6.86
N ASP A 91 8.65 -1.24 -6.33
CA ASP A 91 9.48 -2.33 -6.84
C ASP A 91 8.93 -3.66 -6.33
N LEU A 92 8.38 -4.46 -7.26
CA LEU A 92 7.68 -5.69 -6.91
C LEU A 92 8.63 -6.80 -6.43
N ALA A 93 9.90 -6.77 -6.82
CA ALA A 93 10.89 -7.71 -6.31
C ALA A 93 11.30 -7.37 -4.88
N GLY A 94 11.46 -6.07 -4.58
CA GLY A 94 11.65 -5.59 -3.21
C GLY A 94 10.46 -5.94 -2.31
N LEU A 95 9.23 -5.76 -2.81
CA LEU A 95 8.01 -6.13 -2.10
C LEU A 95 7.86 -7.65 -1.92
N ASP A 96 8.15 -8.48 -2.93
CA ASP A 96 8.16 -9.96 -2.77
C ASP A 96 9.23 -10.42 -1.78
N GLY A 97 10.30 -9.65 -1.62
CA GLY A 97 11.46 -9.96 -0.78
C GLY A 97 11.42 -9.38 0.63
N ASP A 98 10.33 -8.72 1.04
CA ASP A 98 10.21 -8.05 2.35
C ASP A 98 10.30 -9.03 3.54
N ILE A 99 9.89 -10.28 3.32
CA ILE A 99 10.22 -11.44 4.15
C ILE A 99 10.61 -12.63 3.28
N ASP A 100 11.48 -13.49 3.80
CA ASP A 100 11.92 -14.67 3.06
C ASP A 100 10.79 -15.70 2.87
N ARG A 101 10.99 -16.65 1.94
CA ARG A 101 10.01 -17.70 1.65
C ARG A 101 9.66 -18.53 2.88
N ALA A 102 10.62 -18.74 3.79
CA ALA A 102 10.38 -19.49 5.02
C ALA A 102 9.41 -18.74 5.94
N GLY A 103 9.58 -17.41 6.07
CA GLY A 103 8.68 -16.51 6.76
C GLY A 103 7.29 -16.48 6.13
N LYS A 104 7.19 -16.33 4.81
CA LYS A 104 5.90 -16.40 4.09
C LYS A 104 5.18 -17.73 4.30
N ALA A 105 5.92 -18.85 4.30
CA ALA A 105 5.35 -20.19 4.54
C ALA A 105 4.79 -20.40 5.95
N THR A 106 5.05 -19.49 6.89
CA THR A 106 4.41 -19.53 8.22
C THR A 106 2.99 -18.98 8.23
N TRP A 107 2.60 -18.22 7.21
CA TRP A 107 1.26 -17.64 7.09
C TRP A 107 0.24 -18.65 6.55
N PRO A 108 -0.96 -18.74 7.15
CA PRO A 108 -2.06 -19.47 6.54
C PRO A 108 -2.47 -18.88 5.19
N ALA A 109 -2.88 -19.74 4.24
CA ALA A 109 -3.14 -19.32 2.87
C ALA A 109 -4.20 -18.20 2.76
N GLY A 110 -5.25 -18.26 3.58
CA GLY A 110 -6.30 -17.22 3.63
C GLY A 110 -5.89 -15.93 4.35
N GLN A 111 -4.70 -15.88 4.94
CA GLN A 111 -4.17 -14.72 5.67
C GLN A 111 -2.97 -14.08 4.96
N LEU A 112 -2.19 -14.87 4.20
CA LEU A 112 -1.09 -14.33 3.39
C LEU A 112 -1.61 -13.44 2.26
N GLN A 113 -2.66 -13.89 1.56
CA GLN A 113 -3.35 -13.17 0.48
C GLN A 113 -2.41 -12.29 -0.37
N GLU A 114 -1.27 -12.79 -0.84
CA GLU A 114 -0.51 -12.06 -1.85
C GLU A 114 -1.18 -12.22 -3.23
N GLY A 115 -0.73 -11.46 -4.22
CA GLY A 115 -1.23 -11.64 -5.59
C GLY A 115 -0.58 -10.75 -6.65
N LEU A 116 0.18 -9.73 -6.24
CA LEU A 116 1.00 -8.97 -7.19
C LEU A 116 2.05 -9.87 -7.86
N PRO A 117 2.45 -9.55 -9.10
CA PRO A 117 3.60 -10.16 -9.74
C PRO A 117 4.82 -10.05 -8.83
N ARG A 118 5.64 -11.09 -8.80
CA ARG A 118 6.84 -11.14 -7.94
C ARG A 118 7.97 -10.20 -8.38
N MET A 119 7.85 -9.65 -9.59
CA MET A 119 8.87 -8.83 -10.24
C MET A 119 8.22 -7.83 -11.18
N GLY A 120 8.96 -6.77 -11.49
CA GLY A 120 8.48 -5.63 -12.27
C GLY A 120 8.29 -4.41 -11.39
N ILE A 121 7.67 -3.39 -11.97
CA ILE A 121 7.43 -2.10 -11.31
C ILE A 121 5.96 -1.78 -11.41
N LEU A 122 5.29 -1.64 -10.27
CA LEU A 122 3.92 -1.17 -10.17
C LEU A 122 3.92 0.34 -9.97
N GLN A 123 3.15 1.07 -10.77
CA GLN A 123 3.07 2.53 -10.72
C GLN A 123 1.62 2.97 -10.64
N VAL A 124 1.34 3.90 -9.73
CA VAL A 124 0.00 4.46 -9.49
C VAL A 124 0.00 5.93 -9.89
N PHE A 125 -0.96 6.29 -10.72
CA PHE A 125 -1.22 7.67 -11.13
C PHE A 125 -2.66 8.05 -10.78
N HIS A 126 -2.87 9.30 -10.39
CA HIS A 126 -4.17 9.80 -9.96
C HIS A 126 -4.35 11.30 -10.29
N ASP A 127 -5.59 11.75 -10.50
CA ASP A 127 -5.92 13.16 -10.75
C ASP A 127 -6.02 14.03 -9.48
N LEU A 128 -5.90 13.38 -8.32
CA LEU A 128 -6.01 13.90 -6.95
C LEU A 128 -7.34 14.61 -6.63
N ARG A 129 -8.40 14.35 -7.39
CA ARG A 129 -9.68 15.06 -7.30
C ARG A 129 -10.89 14.14 -7.33
N THR A 130 -10.82 13.05 -8.08
CA THR A 130 -11.90 12.10 -8.23
C THR A 130 -11.84 11.09 -7.08
N PHE A 131 -12.95 10.90 -6.38
CA PHE A 131 -12.96 10.07 -5.17
C PHE A 131 -13.20 8.59 -5.45
N GLY A 132 -13.78 8.24 -6.60
CA GLY A 132 -14.05 6.86 -6.99
C GLY A 132 -15.32 6.27 -6.38
N TYR A 133 -16.21 7.10 -5.82
CA TYR A 133 -17.50 6.64 -5.28
C TYR A 133 -18.57 6.47 -6.37
N ASP A 134 -18.39 7.07 -7.54
CA ASP A 134 -19.39 7.05 -8.61
C ASP A 134 -18.97 6.10 -9.75
N PRO A 135 -19.87 5.25 -10.29
CA PRO A 135 -19.55 4.39 -11.44
C PRO A 135 -19.08 5.17 -12.68
N GLY A 136 -19.50 6.43 -12.80
CA GLY A 136 -19.08 7.33 -13.89
C GLY A 136 -17.63 7.78 -13.81
N ASP A 137 -16.94 7.60 -12.67
CA ASP A 137 -15.57 8.07 -12.47
C ASP A 137 -14.55 7.33 -13.32
N GLN A 138 -14.82 6.06 -13.67
CA GLN A 138 -13.98 5.31 -14.62
C GLN A 138 -13.86 6.01 -15.97
N ALA A 139 -14.96 6.59 -16.46
CA ALA A 139 -15.01 7.27 -17.75
C ALA A 139 -14.21 8.58 -17.76
N ARG A 140 -13.86 9.12 -16.58
CA ARG A 140 -12.98 10.29 -16.44
C ARG A 140 -11.51 9.94 -16.66
N GLY A 141 -11.14 8.65 -16.60
CA GLY A 141 -9.74 8.23 -16.63
C GLY A 141 -8.93 8.84 -15.48
N ALA A 142 -9.54 8.99 -14.31
CA ALA A 142 -8.96 9.74 -13.18
C ALA A 142 -7.77 9.05 -12.51
N TRP A 143 -7.51 7.78 -12.83
CA TRP A 143 -6.36 7.04 -12.36
C TRP A 143 -5.83 6.09 -13.42
N ALA A 144 -4.58 5.69 -13.24
CA ALA A 144 -3.97 4.60 -13.98
C ALA A 144 -3.09 3.78 -13.04
N VAL A 145 -3.22 2.46 -13.11
CA VAL A 145 -2.37 1.51 -12.40
C VAL A 145 -1.66 0.66 -13.43
N ILE A 146 -0.33 0.75 -13.46
CA ILE A 146 0.49 0.19 -14.53
C ILE A 146 1.54 -0.72 -13.92
N VAL A 147 1.63 -1.96 -14.40
CA VAL A 147 2.75 -2.85 -14.10
C VAL A 147 3.64 -3.01 -15.32
N THR A 148 4.88 -2.55 -15.19
CA THR A 148 5.89 -2.70 -16.23
C THR A 148 6.85 -3.83 -15.87
N GLN A 149 6.96 -4.83 -16.74
CA GLN A 149 8.03 -5.81 -16.65
C GLN A 149 9.34 -5.16 -17.08
N VAL A 150 10.34 -5.16 -16.20
CA VAL A 150 11.60 -4.46 -16.44
C VAL A 150 12.63 -5.46 -16.95
N PRO A 151 13.27 -5.23 -18.12
CA PRO A 151 14.30 -6.13 -18.68
C PRO A 151 15.49 -6.37 -17.76
N ALA A 152 15.73 -5.47 -16.80
CA ALA A 152 16.74 -5.63 -15.78
C ALA A 152 16.51 -6.88 -14.91
N TYR A 153 15.28 -7.33 -14.74
CA TYR A 153 14.97 -8.52 -13.96
C TYR A 153 15.21 -9.82 -14.76
N PRO A 154 15.91 -10.82 -14.19
CA PRO A 154 16.13 -12.09 -14.87
C PRO A 154 14.82 -12.82 -15.16
N THR A 155 14.64 -13.31 -16.38
CA THR A 155 13.44 -14.06 -16.82
C THR A 155 13.45 -15.54 -16.38
N GLY A 156 14.33 -15.91 -15.45
CA GLY A 156 14.47 -17.23 -14.86
C GLY A 156 15.68 -17.34 -13.94
N GLY A 157 15.60 -18.16 -12.90
CA GLY A 157 16.63 -18.32 -11.87
C GLY A 157 16.07 -18.22 -10.45
N GLN A 158 16.94 -18.35 -9.44
CA GLN A 158 16.56 -18.16 -8.03
C GLN A 158 16.81 -16.74 -7.51
N SER A 159 17.61 -15.93 -8.20
CA SER A 159 17.88 -14.54 -7.84
C SER A 159 16.86 -13.61 -8.48
N HIS A 160 16.40 -12.63 -7.70
CA HIS A 160 15.53 -11.55 -8.13
C HIS A 160 16.28 -10.22 -8.29
N ASP A 161 17.61 -10.26 -8.19
CA ASP A 161 18.43 -9.06 -8.29
C ASP A 161 18.41 -8.56 -9.74
N PRO A 162 18.20 -7.26 -9.97
CA PRO A 162 18.27 -6.71 -11.32
C PRO A 162 19.70 -6.82 -11.85
N THR A 163 19.85 -7.39 -13.04
CA THR A 163 21.13 -7.65 -13.73
C THR A 163 21.33 -6.79 -14.98
N GLY A 164 20.29 -6.06 -15.41
CA GLY A 164 20.33 -5.20 -16.59
C GLY A 164 20.12 -3.72 -16.27
N THR A 165 20.19 -2.87 -17.29
CA THR A 165 20.00 -1.43 -17.16
C THR A 165 18.57 -1.10 -16.73
N ARG A 166 18.43 -0.28 -15.68
CA ARG A 166 17.14 0.21 -15.19
C ARG A 166 16.56 1.25 -16.17
N PRO A 167 15.24 1.28 -16.40
CA PRO A 167 14.62 2.27 -17.28
C PRO A 167 14.81 3.69 -16.74
N ALA A 168 14.69 4.68 -17.63
CA ALA A 168 14.84 6.07 -17.25
C ALA A 168 13.72 6.53 -16.29
N LEU A 169 14.06 7.49 -15.43
CA LEU A 169 13.10 8.25 -14.65
C LEU A 169 12.59 9.42 -15.50
N ILE A 170 11.28 9.62 -15.54
CA ILE A 170 10.57 10.59 -16.36
C ILE A 170 9.83 11.57 -15.45
N GLU A 171 9.98 12.85 -15.73
CA GLU A 171 9.29 13.93 -15.01
C GLU A 171 7.85 14.10 -15.48
N ALA A 172 7.00 14.61 -14.58
CA ALA A 172 5.65 15.01 -14.93
C ALA A 172 5.65 16.09 -16.05
N PRO A 173 4.79 15.96 -17.05
CA PRO A 173 4.70 16.94 -18.13
C PRO A 173 3.98 18.20 -17.65
N GLY A 174 4.72 19.31 -17.53
CA GLY A 174 4.17 20.63 -17.19
C GLY A 174 4.21 20.94 -15.68
N PRO A 175 3.66 22.09 -15.26
CA PRO A 175 3.57 22.40 -13.84
C PRO A 175 2.69 21.34 -13.15
N GLY A 176 3.23 20.69 -12.12
CA GLY A 176 2.54 19.61 -11.42
C GLY A 176 1.17 20.05 -10.89
N ASN A 177 0.16 19.20 -11.05
CA ASN A 177 -1.18 19.38 -10.47
C ASN A 177 -1.24 18.89 -9.01
N THR A 178 -0.09 18.77 -8.35
CA THR A 178 0.01 18.31 -6.97
C THR A 178 -0.09 19.50 -6.00
N PRO A 179 -0.61 19.30 -4.78
CA PRO A 179 -0.63 20.34 -3.75
C PRO A 179 0.76 20.95 -3.49
N HIS A 180 1.78 20.09 -3.48
CA HIS A 180 3.19 20.45 -3.39
C HIS A 180 4.07 19.41 -4.09
N GLN A 181 5.32 19.78 -4.37
CA GLN A 181 6.32 18.84 -4.91
C GLN A 181 6.85 17.95 -3.80
N VAL A 182 6.83 16.65 -4.02
CA VAL A 182 7.27 15.63 -3.07
C VAL A 182 7.97 14.52 -3.81
N CYS A 183 8.96 13.92 -3.17
CA CYS A 183 9.52 12.63 -3.54
C CYS A 183 10.04 12.01 -2.25
N GLN A 184 9.63 10.80 -1.94
CA GLN A 184 10.07 10.10 -0.73
C GLN A 184 10.32 8.64 -1.04
N LEU A 185 11.57 8.22 -0.91
CA LEU A 185 11.91 6.81 -0.98
C LEU A 185 11.40 6.08 0.25
N ALA A 186 11.07 4.81 0.05
CA ALA A 186 10.68 3.89 1.08
C ALA A 186 11.14 2.47 0.74
N LEU A 187 11.28 1.65 1.78
CA LEU A 187 11.46 0.20 1.65
C LEU A 187 10.23 -0.52 2.22
N PRO A 188 9.78 -1.61 1.57
CA PRO A 188 8.77 -2.47 2.13
C PRO A 188 9.38 -3.31 3.25
N PHE A 189 8.61 -3.49 4.32
CA PHE A 189 8.98 -4.30 5.45
C PHE A 189 7.82 -5.18 5.88
N SER A 190 8.13 -6.40 6.29
CA SER A 190 7.10 -7.35 6.72
C SER A 190 6.29 -6.82 7.90
N SER A 191 4.98 -6.99 7.80
CA SER A 191 4.03 -6.50 8.78
C SER A 191 2.70 -7.24 8.61
N PHE A 192 1.73 -6.87 9.44
CA PHE A 192 0.42 -7.49 9.48
C PHE A 192 -0.66 -6.43 9.70
N ALA A 193 -1.85 -6.70 9.22
CA ALA A 193 -3.02 -5.87 9.45
C ALA A 193 -4.00 -6.59 10.38
N LEU A 194 -4.55 -5.82 11.31
CA LEU A 194 -5.73 -6.18 12.08
C LEU A 194 -6.97 -5.71 11.32
N PRO A 195 -8.13 -6.36 11.47
CA PRO A 195 -9.38 -5.83 10.93
C PRO A 195 -9.63 -4.41 11.47
N SER A 196 -10.34 -3.57 10.72
CA SER A 196 -10.63 -2.22 11.21
C SER A 196 -11.63 -2.30 12.37
N PRO A 197 -11.44 -1.54 13.46
CA PRO A 197 -12.46 -1.37 14.50
C PRO A 197 -13.80 -0.88 13.93
N LEU A 198 -13.77 -0.12 12.81
CA LEU A 198 -14.95 0.38 12.10
C LEU A 198 -15.79 -0.75 11.48
N ASP A 199 -15.19 -1.93 11.26
CA ASP A 199 -15.86 -3.08 10.68
C ASP A 199 -16.64 -3.90 11.72
N LEU A 200 -16.51 -3.57 13.00
CA LEU A 200 -17.20 -4.25 14.10
C LEU A 200 -18.54 -3.60 14.43
N SER A 201 -19.49 -4.42 14.90
CA SER A 201 -20.78 -3.91 15.38
C SER A 201 -20.60 -3.09 16.67
N PRO A 202 -21.25 -1.91 16.79
CA PRO A 202 -21.24 -1.12 18.02
C PRO A 202 -21.78 -1.85 19.27
N GLN A 203 -22.51 -2.96 19.08
CA GLN A 203 -23.01 -3.80 20.17
C GLN A 203 -21.88 -4.55 20.91
N ASN A 204 -20.69 -4.60 20.32
CA ASN A 204 -19.49 -5.21 20.88
C ASN A 204 -18.47 -4.12 21.29
N ALA A 205 -18.90 -3.10 22.03
CA ALA A 205 -18.07 -1.93 22.38
C ALA A 205 -16.69 -2.32 22.98
N GLY A 206 -16.63 -3.34 23.84
CA GLY A 206 -15.35 -3.82 24.38
C GLY A 206 -14.40 -4.41 23.33
N ASP A 207 -14.93 -5.04 22.29
CA ASP A 207 -14.11 -5.53 21.16
C ASP A 207 -13.65 -4.38 20.27
N VAL A 208 -14.48 -3.36 20.07
CA VAL A 208 -14.12 -2.14 19.33
C VAL A 208 -12.96 -1.44 20.03
N ASP A 209 -13.11 -1.14 21.32
CA ASP A 209 -12.10 -0.45 22.13
C ASP A 209 -10.78 -1.23 22.11
N ARG A 210 -10.85 -2.56 22.29
CA ARG A 210 -9.65 -3.38 22.32
C ARG A 210 -8.96 -3.48 20.95
N LEU A 211 -9.71 -3.61 19.87
CA LEU A 211 -9.13 -3.63 18.52
C LEU A 211 -8.52 -2.28 18.15
N GLU A 212 -9.11 -1.17 18.61
CA GLU A 212 -8.55 0.17 18.47
C GLU A 212 -7.23 0.29 19.23
N GLU A 213 -7.15 -0.16 20.49
CA GLU A 213 -5.91 -0.16 21.27
C GLU A 213 -4.77 -0.93 20.58
N LEU A 214 -5.08 -2.13 20.06
CA LEU A 214 -4.13 -2.97 19.32
C LEU A 214 -3.67 -2.29 18.02
N THR A 215 -4.61 -1.71 17.26
CA THR A 215 -4.31 -1.00 16.01
C THR A 215 -3.44 0.22 16.27
N GLN A 216 -3.75 1.02 17.30
CA GLN A 216 -2.94 2.15 17.68
C GLN A 216 -1.55 1.72 18.19
N ALA A 217 -1.44 0.57 18.87
CA ALA A 217 -0.13 0.04 19.28
C ALA A 217 0.73 -0.30 18.06
N LEU A 218 0.15 -0.94 17.04
CA LEU A 218 0.81 -1.21 15.75
C LEU A 218 1.24 0.07 15.03
N GLN A 219 0.35 1.05 14.91
CA GLN A 219 0.68 2.33 14.28
C GLN A 219 1.77 3.09 15.03
N ARG A 220 1.73 3.11 16.38
CA ARG A 220 2.80 3.71 17.20
C ARG A 220 4.14 2.99 17.02
N ALA A 221 4.13 1.68 16.80
CA ALA A 221 5.34 0.93 16.51
C ALA A 221 5.99 1.42 15.21
N TRP A 222 5.19 1.56 14.16
CA TRP A 222 5.65 2.11 12.89
C TRP A 222 6.10 3.56 12.97
N ILE A 223 5.40 4.43 13.70
CA ILE A 223 5.84 5.82 13.94
C ILE A 223 7.21 5.86 14.64
N THR A 224 7.39 5.01 15.65
CA THR A 224 8.65 4.92 16.39
C THR A 224 9.77 4.45 15.46
N GLN A 225 9.49 3.45 14.62
CA GLN A 225 10.44 3.00 13.61
C GLN A 225 10.73 4.08 12.58
N ARG A 226 9.73 4.79 12.05
CA ARG A 226 9.90 5.88 11.08
C ARG A 226 10.61 7.13 11.65
N GLY A 227 10.74 7.24 12.97
CA GLY A 227 11.40 8.37 13.63
C GLY A 227 10.58 9.67 13.62
N ILE A 228 9.29 9.60 13.27
CA ILE A 228 8.39 10.77 13.17
C ILE A 228 8.07 11.37 14.55
N GLY A 229 8.13 10.56 15.62
CA GLY A 229 7.78 10.98 16.97
C GLY A 229 6.28 11.30 17.14
N GLY A 230 5.91 11.87 18.29
CA GLY A 230 4.53 12.26 18.61
C GLY A 230 3.77 11.27 19.50
N ASP A 231 2.63 11.74 20.03
CA ASP A 231 1.76 10.97 20.94
C ASP A 231 0.53 10.36 20.25
N TYR A 232 0.27 10.71 19.00
CA TYR A 232 -0.87 10.24 18.22
C TYR A 232 -0.45 9.17 17.21
N ALA A 233 -1.36 8.25 16.93
CA ALA A 233 -1.16 7.23 15.93
C ALA A 233 -1.33 7.84 14.53
N ILE A 234 -0.38 7.58 13.63
CA ILE A 234 -0.35 8.06 12.25
C ILE A 234 -0.50 6.82 11.36
N PRO A 235 -1.35 6.85 10.33
CA PRO A 235 -1.47 5.78 9.37
C PRO A 235 -0.14 5.48 8.66
N THR A 236 -0.07 4.30 8.07
CA THR A 236 1.09 3.85 7.28
C THR A 236 0.64 3.50 5.88
N THR A 237 1.48 3.80 4.89
CA THR A 237 1.32 3.22 3.55
C THR A 237 1.65 1.74 3.60
N HIS A 238 0.79 0.89 3.04
CA HIS A 238 0.95 -0.57 3.07
C HIS A 238 0.42 -1.24 1.80
N ALA A 239 0.90 -2.47 1.56
CA ALA A 239 0.36 -3.36 0.55
C ALA A 239 -0.54 -4.40 1.20
N TYR A 240 -1.59 -4.82 0.49
CA TYR A 240 -2.55 -5.82 0.95
C TYR A 240 -3.27 -5.45 2.26
N GLY A 241 -3.67 -6.43 3.07
CA GLY A 241 -4.33 -6.18 4.35
C GLY A 241 -5.76 -5.62 4.26
N TYR A 242 -6.10 -4.82 5.26
CA TYR A 242 -7.39 -4.16 5.39
C TYR A 242 -7.28 -2.68 5.04
N SER A 243 -8.38 -2.09 4.58
CA SER A 243 -8.52 -0.65 4.52
C SER A 243 -8.50 -0.10 5.95
N SER A 244 -7.63 0.87 6.22
CA SER A 244 -7.59 1.55 7.51
C SER A 244 -8.86 2.36 7.78
N ARG A 245 -9.62 2.68 6.72
CA ARG A 245 -10.85 3.47 6.69
C ARG A 245 -12.12 2.64 6.80
N GLY A 246 -12.00 1.36 7.16
CA GLY A 246 -13.12 0.42 7.21
C GLY A 246 -13.21 -0.38 5.91
N HIS A 247 -12.80 -1.64 6.00
CA HIS A 247 -12.79 -2.57 4.87
C HIS A 247 -14.22 -2.93 4.45
N HIS A 248 -15.15 -3.02 5.39
CA HIS A 248 -16.56 -3.28 5.09
C HIS A 248 -17.21 -2.11 4.35
N THR A 249 -16.92 -0.86 4.73
CA THR A 249 -17.42 0.32 3.99
C THR A 249 -17.00 0.26 2.52
N ALA A 250 -15.73 -0.03 2.25
CA ALA A 250 -15.26 -0.20 0.87
C ALA A 250 -15.97 -1.38 0.17
N THR A 251 -15.95 -2.57 0.77
CA THR A 251 -16.32 -3.83 0.10
C THR A 251 -17.82 -4.11 0.05
N LEU A 252 -18.61 -3.54 0.95
CA LEU A 252 -20.06 -3.76 1.03
C LEU A 252 -20.86 -2.58 0.50
N ASP A 253 -20.37 -1.35 0.64
CA ASP A 253 -21.14 -0.15 0.33
C ASP A 253 -20.71 0.51 -0.98
N ILE A 254 -19.41 0.53 -1.30
CA ILE A 254 -18.85 1.29 -2.44
C ILE A 254 -18.54 0.37 -3.63
N LEU A 255 -17.60 -0.56 -3.45
CA LEU A 255 -17.08 -1.41 -4.53
C LEU A 255 -18.15 -2.24 -5.26
N PRO A 256 -19.24 -2.72 -4.62
CA PRO A 256 -20.31 -3.42 -5.33
C PRO A 256 -20.95 -2.63 -6.47
N GLU A 257 -20.96 -1.30 -6.39
CA GLU A 257 -21.52 -0.45 -7.45
C GLU A 257 -20.52 -0.17 -8.57
N VAL A 258 -19.26 0.08 -8.21
CA VAL A 258 -18.23 0.58 -9.13
C VAL A 258 -17.31 -0.51 -9.71
N LEU A 259 -17.13 -1.61 -8.97
CA LEU A 259 -16.28 -2.75 -9.34
C LEU A 259 -17.02 -4.08 -9.13
N PRO A 260 -18.24 -4.27 -9.66
CA PRO A 260 -19.10 -5.42 -9.30
C PRO A 260 -18.42 -6.78 -9.49
N LEU A 261 -18.49 -7.65 -8.50
CA LEU A 261 -17.94 -9.02 -8.54
C LEU A 261 -18.79 -9.96 -9.41
N THR A 262 -18.15 -11.02 -9.91
CA THR A 262 -18.84 -12.16 -10.55
C THR A 262 -18.53 -13.44 -9.77
N GLY A 263 -19.32 -14.50 -9.96
CA GLY A 263 -19.41 -15.64 -9.04
C GLY A 263 -18.08 -16.15 -8.44
N GLY A 264 -17.99 -16.16 -7.11
CA GLY A 264 -16.84 -16.67 -6.35
C GLY A 264 -15.62 -15.75 -6.31
N ASP A 265 -15.68 -14.60 -6.96
CA ASP A 265 -14.65 -13.55 -6.94
C ASP A 265 -14.71 -12.74 -5.64
N GLU A 266 -13.63 -12.04 -5.33
CA GLU A 266 -13.52 -11.22 -4.12
C GLU A 266 -12.75 -9.91 -4.39
N TYR A 267 -12.93 -8.93 -3.52
CA TYR A 267 -12.16 -7.69 -3.57
C TYR A 267 -10.81 -7.85 -2.90
N ARG A 268 -9.79 -7.28 -3.54
CA ARG A 268 -8.41 -7.27 -3.07
C ARG A 268 -7.94 -5.83 -2.96
N LEU A 269 -7.62 -5.39 -1.75
CA LEU A 269 -6.81 -4.19 -1.55
C LEU A 269 -5.38 -4.53 -1.97
N ILE A 270 -4.81 -3.74 -2.87
CA ILE A 270 -3.47 -3.95 -3.39
C ILE A 270 -2.49 -3.00 -2.72
N LEU A 271 -2.89 -1.74 -2.58
CA LEU A 271 -2.14 -0.69 -1.88
C LEU A 271 -3.10 0.24 -1.16
N GLU A 272 -2.71 0.70 0.01
CA GLU A 272 -3.26 1.90 0.65
C GLU A 272 -2.12 2.88 0.91
N ILE A 273 -2.25 4.10 0.41
CA ILE A 273 -1.24 5.15 0.46
C ILE A 273 -1.78 6.30 1.30
N GLU A 274 -1.12 6.60 2.42
CA GLU A 274 -1.57 7.66 3.34
C GLU A 274 -1.11 9.06 2.88
N SER A 275 -1.91 10.07 3.20
CA SER A 275 -1.58 11.49 2.97
C SER A 275 -1.54 12.31 4.26
N TRP A 276 -1.10 11.71 5.37
CA TRP A 276 -0.82 12.42 6.62
C TRP A 276 0.63 12.92 6.68
N THR A 277 1.57 12.19 6.06
CA THR A 277 2.99 12.54 6.12
C THR A 277 3.47 13.17 4.81
N VAL A 278 4.23 12.46 3.99
CA VAL A 278 4.94 13.06 2.87
C VAL A 278 4.00 13.54 1.76
N LEU A 279 2.85 12.89 1.59
CA LEU A 279 1.82 13.26 0.63
C LEU A 279 0.73 14.16 1.24
N GLU A 280 1.04 14.93 2.30
CA GLU A 280 0.06 15.76 3.03
C GLU A 280 -0.94 16.49 2.10
N GLY A 281 -2.25 16.33 2.32
CA GLY A 281 -3.27 17.03 1.53
C GLY A 281 -3.47 16.53 0.09
N TRP A 282 -2.76 15.50 -0.37
CA TRP A 282 -2.97 14.92 -1.71
C TRP A 282 -4.33 14.23 -1.83
N PHE A 283 -4.84 13.66 -0.74
CA PHE A 283 -6.12 12.93 -0.70
C PHE A 283 -7.11 13.58 0.26
N GLY A 284 -7.07 14.91 0.38
CA GLY A 284 -7.83 15.67 1.37
C GLY A 284 -7.13 15.74 2.72
N ASP A 285 -7.85 16.24 3.74
CA ASP A 285 -7.32 16.32 5.10
C ASP A 285 -7.19 14.92 5.68
N ALA A 286 -5.96 14.49 5.93
CA ALA A 286 -5.65 13.20 6.52
C ALA A 286 -6.15 11.96 5.75
N GLY A 287 -6.49 12.06 4.47
CA GLY A 287 -7.05 10.93 3.70
C GLY A 287 -6.05 9.81 3.37
N SER A 288 -6.54 8.80 2.66
CA SER A 288 -5.73 7.79 1.99
C SER A 288 -6.24 7.52 0.57
N LEU A 289 -5.33 7.07 -0.30
CA LEU A 289 -5.65 6.51 -1.61
C LEU A 289 -5.58 4.98 -1.52
N GLU A 290 -6.69 4.31 -1.78
CA GLU A 290 -6.76 2.86 -1.84
C GLU A 290 -6.83 2.39 -3.29
N VAL A 291 -6.06 1.35 -3.62
CA VAL A 291 -6.08 0.70 -4.93
C VAL A 291 -6.67 -0.70 -4.78
N TRP A 292 -7.84 -0.90 -5.38
CA TRP A 292 -8.62 -2.12 -5.29
C TRP A 292 -8.66 -2.86 -6.63
N MET A 293 -8.71 -4.18 -6.57
CA MET A 293 -8.93 -5.04 -7.72
C MET A 293 -9.90 -6.16 -7.37
N ARG A 294 -10.51 -6.76 -8.39
CA ARG A 294 -11.08 -8.09 -8.24
C ARG A 294 -9.95 -9.11 -8.20
N GLN A 295 -10.11 -10.19 -7.44
CA GLN A 295 -9.14 -11.30 -7.44
C GLN A 295 -8.94 -11.84 -8.86
N SER A 296 -10.02 -12.01 -9.63
CA SER A 296 -9.95 -12.48 -11.01
C SER A 296 -9.16 -11.57 -11.95
N ASP A 297 -9.26 -10.25 -11.77
CA ASP A 297 -8.52 -9.26 -12.56
C ASP A 297 -7.04 -9.22 -12.13
N LEU A 298 -6.76 -9.39 -10.83
CA LEU A 298 -5.39 -9.51 -10.31
C LEU A 298 -4.69 -10.76 -10.86
N ASP A 299 -5.36 -11.92 -10.84
CA ASP A 299 -4.83 -13.18 -11.39
C ASP A 299 -4.57 -13.09 -12.91
N ALA A 300 -5.40 -12.32 -13.62
CA ALA A 300 -5.24 -12.06 -15.05
C ALA A 300 -4.15 -11.01 -15.37
N GLY A 301 -3.61 -10.32 -14.36
CA GLY A 301 -2.69 -9.20 -14.54
C GLY A 301 -3.34 -7.98 -15.22
N ALA A 302 -4.65 -7.83 -15.10
CA ALA A 302 -5.46 -6.79 -15.74
C ALA A 302 -5.48 -5.50 -14.91
N PHE A 303 -4.30 -4.91 -14.65
CA PHE A 303 -4.12 -3.72 -13.81
C PHE A 303 -4.86 -2.48 -14.33
N GLU A 304 -5.18 -2.42 -15.63
CA GLU A 304 -6.02 -1.39 -16.22
C GLU A 304 -7.47 -1.39 -15.69
N LYS A 305 -7.88 -2.45 -14.99
CA LYS A 305 -9.19 -2.57 -14.34
C LYS A 305 -9.16 -2.27 -12.84
N ALA A 306 -8.01 -1.89 -12.29
CA ALA A 306 -7.93 -1.45 -10.89
C ALA A 306 -8.82 -0.22 -10.65
N TRP A 307 -9.35 -0.13 -9.44
CA TRP A 307 -10.20 0.96 -8.99
C TRP A 307 -9.51 1.71 -7.86
N CYS A 308 -9.46 3.04 -7.95
CA CYS A 308 -8.89 3.87 -6.90
C CYS A 308 -10.00 4.54 -6.07
N LEU A 309 -9.85 4.55 -4.75
CA LEU A 309 -10.72 5.29 -3.83
C LEU A 309 -9.91 6.30 -3.04
N ILE A 310 -10.32 7.56 -3.02
CA ILE A 310 -9.87 8.53 -2.02
C ILE A 310 -10.80 8.41 -0.81
N ARG A 311 -10.25 7.99 0.32
CA ARG A 311 -10.97 7.81 1.58
C ARG A 311 -10.63 8.93 2.55
N THR A 312 -11.64 9.71 2.91
CA THR A 312 -11.55 10.83 3.87
C THR A 312 -12.49 10.66 5.05
N ASP A 313 -13.19 9.53 5.10
CA ASP A 313 -14.16 9.13 6.11
C ASP A 313 -13.51 8.47 7.34
#